data_AF-A0A347TIE2-F1
#
_entry.id   AF-A0A347TIE2-F1
#
_cell.length_a   1.000
_cell.length_b   1.000
_cell.length_c   1.000
_cell.angle_alpha   90.00
_cell.angle_beta   90.00
_cell.angle_gamma   90.00
#
_symmetry.space_group_name_H-M   'P 1'
#
loop_
_entity.id
_entity.type
_entity.pdbx_description
1 polymer ?
#
loop_
_entity_poly.entity_id
_entity_poly.type
_entity_poly.pdbx_seq_one_letter_code
_entity_poly.pdbx_strand_id
1 'polypeptide(L)'
;MSMEELLENMIKNMKNSNDNNEKFSLLENIITLESDYENYRKLLYKDIKKWLYLYIKVNQNKNFTYDEIVFDKVLKKIELVPIEQKIPLVNYFIRLLNKEFLIEEISIYENYKKDLEIKSLKEEKKYFSYLIKLSTKNLSNLLYTLIVSLIFFAIVWFNLNSFSPEKFPFKIVDFVGDRGINYFINILYILFSFEDTQLKTIYELFLIGSIKLYFYVLITYFLVKEISKKINSI
;
A
#
# COMPACT_ATOMS: atom_id res chain seq x y z
N MET A 1 14.56 32.59 26.29
CA MET A 1 13.79 31.36 26.55
C MET A 1 14.30 30.31 25.58
N SER A 2 14.78 29.18 26.10
CA SER A 2 15.26 28.08 25.26
C SER A 2 14.07 27.41 24.54
N MET A 3 14.35 26.68 23.46
CA MET A 3 13.32 25.93 22.73
C MET A 3 12.65 24.87 23.62
N GLU A 4 13.44 24.24 24.49
CA GLU A 4 12.95 23.28 25.49
C GLU A 4 11.99 23.94 26.48
N GLU A 5 12.36 25.10 27.03
CA GLU A 5 11.50 25.87 27.93
C GLU A 5 10.18 26.28 27.24
N LEU A 6 10.24 26.63 25.95
CA LEU A 6 9.06 26.98 25.17
C LEU A 6 8.13 25.77 24.97
N LEU A 7 8.68 24.61 24.59
CA LEU A 7 7.94 23.34 24.45
C LEU A 7 7.32 22.89 25.77
N GLU A 8 8.07 22.92 26.87
CA GLU A 8 7.59 22.56 28.21
C GLU A 8 6.44 23.47 28.66
N ASN A 9 6.57 24.78 28.43
CA ASN A 9 5.51 25.74 28.74
C ASN A 9 4.26 25.48 27.90
N MET A 10 4.38 25.20 26.60
CA MET A 10 3.23 24.86 25.74
C MET A 10 2.56 23.55 26.18
N ILE A 11 3.33 22.52 26.52
CA ILE A 11 2.81 21.23 27.01
C ILE A 11 2.08 21.43 28.35
N LYS A 12 2.63 22.24 29.25
CA LYS A 12 2.00 22.56 30.54
C LYS A 12 0.69 23.33 30.34
N ASN A 13 0.69 24.34 29.48
CA ASN A 13 -0.52 25.12 29.16
C ASN A 13 -1.60 24.24 28.53
N MET A 14 -1.24 23.33 27.62
CA MET A 14 -2.19 22.39 27.01
C MET A 14 -2.81 21.44 28.05
N LYS A 15 -2.04 20.98 29.04
CA LYS A 15 -2.57 20.14 30.13
C LYS A 15 -3.53 20.89 31.05
N ASN A 16 -3.28 22.19 31.27
CA ASN A 16 -4.05 23.03 32.19
C ASN A 16 -5.30 23.64 31.54
N SER A 17 -5.35 23.76 30.21
CA SER A 17 -6.53 24.24 29.51
C SER A 17 -7.70 23.27 29.69
N ASN A 18 -8.93 23.80 29.78
CA ASN A 18 -10.16 23.00 29.75
C ASN A 18 -10.87 23.08 28.38
N ASP A 19 -10.47 24.00 27.50
CA ASP A 19 -11.06 24.18 26.18
C ASP A 19 -10.35 23.31 25.13
N ASN A 20 -11.14 22.55 24.37
CA ASN A 20 -10.62 21.73 23.28
C ASN A 20 -10.02 22.57 22.14
N ASN A 21 -10.54 23.77 21.88
CA ASN A 21 -10.01 24.64 20.82
C ASN A 21 -8.62 25.18 21.19
N GLU A 22 -8.44 25.61 22.43
CA GLU A 22 -7.15 26.05 22.95
C GLU A 22 -6.14 24.90 22.98
N LYS A 23 -6.54 23.70 23.46
CA LYS A 23 -5.71 22.49 23.39
C LYS A 23 -5.27 22.15 21.97
N PHE A 24 -6.21 22.22 21.02
CA PHE A 24 -5.93 21.94 19.63
C PHE A 24 -4.92 22.92 19.03
N SER A 25 -5.08 24.21 19.31
CA SER A 25 -4.18 25.27 18.83
C SER A 25 -2.77 25.14 19.42
N LEU A 26 -2.68 24.86 20.73
CA LEU A 26 -1.39 24.60 21.38
C LEU A 26 -0.70 23.35 20.82
N LEU A 27 -1.46 22.30 20.53
CA LEU A 27 -0.93 21.07 19.94
C LEU A 27 -0.49 21.25 18.48
N GLU A 28 -1.15 22.11 17.70
CA GLU A 28 -0.67 22.49 16.36
C GLU A 28 0.71 23.15 16.44
N ASN A 29 0.93 24.04 17.42
CA ASN A 29 2.22 24.69 17.64
C ASN A 29 3.29 23.68 18.09
N ILE A 30 2.97 22.80 19.06
CA ILE A 30 3.89 21.75 19.53
C ILE A 30 4.35 20.87 18.36
N ILE A 31 3.43 20.36 17.55
CA ILE A 31 3.77 19.49 16.42
C ILE A 31 4.64 20.21 15.39
N THR A 32 4.36 21.48 15.11
CA THR A 32 5.15 22.27 14.15
C THR A 32 6.59 22.40 14.64
N LEU A 33 6.76 22.76 15.91
CA LEU A 33 8.07 22.85 16.55
C LEU A 33 8.78 21.49 16.59
N GLU A 34 8.12 20.41 17.00
CA GLU A 34 8.73 19.07 17.03
C GLU A 34 9.11 18.56 15.64
N SER A 35 8.43 18.99 14.58
CA SER A 35 8.75 18.58 13.20
C SER A 35 10.01 19.24 12.64
N ASP A 36 10.30 20.47 13.08
CA ASP A 36 11.45 21.26 12.62
C ASP A 36 12.77 20.84 13.31
N TYR A 37 12.69 20.18 14.47
CA TYR A 37 13.86 19.77 15.26
C TYR A 37 14.00 18.25 15.34
N GLU A 38 15.07 17.69 14.74
CA GLU A 38 15.29 16.23 14.66
C GLU A 38 15.24 15.49 16.00
N ASN A 39 15.73 16.12 17.07
CA ASN A 39 15.76 15.52 18.42
C ASN A 39 14.37 15.20 18.97
N TYR A 40 13.31 15.88 18.53
CA TYR A 40 11.95 15.70 19.06
C TYR A 40 11.05 14.87 18.15
N ARG A 41 11.54 14.41 16.99
CA ARG A 41 10.75 13.62 16.03
C ARG A 41 10.18 12.32 16.60
N LYS A 42 10.77 11.78 17.68
CA LYS A 42 10.26 10.57 18.36
C LYS A 42 8.93 10.79 19.10
N LEU A 43 8.60 12.03 19.47
CA LEU A 43 7.37 12.36 20.21
C LEU A 43 6.16 12.56 19.29
N LEU A 44 6.42 12.98 18.05
CA LEU A 44 5.42 13.32 17.03
C LEU A 44 4.29 12.29 16.89
N TYR A 45 4.58 10.99 16.95
CA TYR A 45 3.53 9.96 16.85
C TYR A 45 2.41 10.14 17.88
N LYS A 46 2.79 10.35 19.15
CA LYS A 46 1.82 10.46 20.25
C LYS A 46 1.05 11.76 20.14
N ASP A 47 1.71 12.84 19.74
CA ASP A 47 1.10 14.15 19.65
C ASP A 47 0.21 14.29 18.41
N ILE A 48 0.58 13.70 17.28
CA ILE A 48 -0.32 13.55 16.13
C ILE A 48 -1.54 12.71 16.49
N LYS A 49 -1.39 11.63 17.26
CA LYS A 49 -2.53 10.82 17.72
C LYS A 49 -3.52 11.64 18.55
N LYS A 50 -3.04 12.47 19.48
CA LYS A 50 -3.88 13.40 20.24
C LYS A 50 -4.52 14.46 19.34
N TRP A 51 -3.76 14.96 18.37
CA TRP A 51 -4.22 15.97 17.42
C TRP A 51 -5.38 15.46 16.58
N LEU A 52 -5.30 14.23 16.08
CA LEU A 52 -6.38 13.58 15.34
C LEU A 52 -7.69 13.49 16.15
N TYR A 53 -7.58 13.15 17.44
CA TYR A 53 -8.73 13.11 18.34
C TYR A 53 -9.34 14.50 18.56
N LEU A 54 -8.50 15.49 18.89
CA LEU A 54 -8.96 16.86 19.12
C LEU A 54 -9.51 17.50 17.85
N TYR A 55 -8.96 17.18 16.68
CA TYR A 55 -9.43 17.69 15.39
C TYR A 55 -10.90 17.33 15.15
N ILE A 56 -11.28 16.06 15.38
CA ILE A 56 -12.68 15.63 15.27
C ILE A 56 -13.55 16.39 16.28
N LYS A 57 -13.12 16.47 17.54
CA LYS A 57 -13.90 17.13 18.59
C LYS A 57 -14.11 18.63 18.34
N VAL A 58 -13.08 19.31 17.83
CA VAL A 58 -13.17 20.74 17.48
C VAL A 58 -14.10 20.95 16.29
N ASN A 59 -14.03 20.12 15.25
CA ASN A 59 -14.95 20.23 14.10
C ASN A 59 -16.40 19.94 14.51
N GLN A 60 -16.63 18.95 15.38
CA GLN A 60 -17.99 18.66 15.89
C GLN A 60 -18.56 19.81 16.74
N ASN A 61 -17.72 20.53 17.48
CA ASN A 61 -18.14 21.64 18.34
C ASN A 61 -18.43 22.93 17.56
N LYS A 62 -17.92 23.05 16.33
CA LYS A 62 -18.30 24.13 15.42
C LYS A 62 -19.67 23.76 14.84
N ASN A 63 -20.74 24.37 15.38
CA ASN A 63 -22.14 24.14 15.04
C ASN A 63 -22.54 24.44 13.57
N PHE A 64 -21.60 24.44 12.62
CA PHE A 64 -21.89 24.59 11.21
C PHE A 64 -21.92 23.21 10.56
N THR A 65 -23.09 22.83 10.09
CA THR A 65 -23.48 21.55 9.46
C THR A 65 -22.68 21.16 8.20
N TYR A 66 -21.57 21.85 7.90
CA TYR A 66 -20.82 21.78 6.65
C TYR A 66 -19.29 21.69 6.83
N ASP A 67 -18.76 21.71 8.06
CA ASP A 67 -17.31 21.57 8.26
C ASP A 67 -16.91 20.08 8.17
N GLU A 68 -16.77 19.61 6.93
CA GLU A 68 -16.24 18.28 6.59
C GLU A 68 -14.82 18.09 7.14
N ILE A 69 -14.47 16.85 7.49
CA ILE A 69 -13.10 16.50 7.84
C ILE A 69 -12.22 16.65 6.60
N VAL A 70 -11.33 17.65 6.63
CA VAL A 70 -10.46 17.97 5.51
C VAL A 70 -9.33 16.94 5.40
N PHE A 71 -9.42 16.07 4.39
CA PHE A 71 -8.46 15.00 4.13
C PHE A 71 -7.01 15.49 4.11
N ASP A 72 -6.73 16.56 3.34
CA ASP A 72 -5.39 17.12 3.19
C ASP A 72 -4.78 17.60 4.51
N LYS A 73 -5.61 18.12 5.42
CA LYS A 73 -5.14 18.59 6.73
C LYS A 73 -4.64 17.43 7.57
N VAL A 74 -5.38 16.32 7.56
CA VAL A 74 -5.02 15.08 8.25
C VAL A 74 -3.78 14.45 7.63
N LEU A 75 -3.74 14.39 6.29
CA LEU A 75 -2.63 13.80 5.55
C LEU A 75 -1.30 14.51 5.87
N LYS A 76 -1.28 15.84 5.81
CA LYS A 76 -0.10 16.65 6.14
C LYS A 76 0.46 16.32 7.53
N LYS A 77 -0.40 16.05 8.52
CA LYS A 77 0.04 15.68 9.86
C LYS A 77 0.59 14.26 9.92
N ILE A 78 -0.07 13.30 9.28
CA ILE A 78 0.40 11.91 9.23
C ILE A 78 1.72 11.80 8.44
N GLU A 79 1.97 12.68 7.47
CA GLU A 79 3.19 12.64 6.69
C GLU A 79 4.47 12.98 7.46
N LEU A 80 4.35 13.64 8.62
CA LEU A 80 5.46 14.03 9.50
C LEU A 80 6.15 12.85 10.19
N VAL A 81 5.48 11.70 10.30
CA VAL A 81 6.05 10.49 10.94
C VAL A 81 6.64 9.53 9.90
N PRO A 82 7.56 8.63 10.28
CA PRO A 82 8.08 7.63 9.36
C PRO A 82 7.03 6.59 8.97
N ILE A 83 7.28 5.87 7.87
CA ILE A 83 6.30 4.99 7.21
C ILE A 83 5.69 3.96 8.16
N GLU A 84 6.49 3.42 9.10
CA GLU A 84 6.06 2.36 10.01
C GLU A 84 4.96 2.84 10.97
N GLN A 85 4.89 4.15 11.20
CA GLN A 85 3.92 4.80 12.08
C GLN A 85 2.69 5.33 11.34
N LYS A 86 2.76 5.53 10.03
CA LYS A 86 1.65 6.07 9.22
C LYS A 86 0.44 5.15 9.22
N ILE A 87 0.63 3.85 8.96
CA ILE A 87 -0.48 2.88 8.91
C ILE A 87 -1.21 2.76 10.26
N PRO A 88 -0.51 2.63 11.42
CA PRO A 88 -1.16 2.69 12.73
C PRO A 88 -1.95 3.98 12.99
N LEU A 89 -1.44 5.15 12.58
CA LEU A 89 -2.16 6.43 12.73
C LEU A 89 -3.43 6.46 11.88
N VAL A 90 -3.37 6.01 10.62
CA VAL A 90 -4.55 5.96 9.75
C VAL A 90 -5.59 4.98 10.31
N ASN A 91 -5.18 3.80 10.78
CA ASN A 91 -6.09 2.85 11.44
C ASN A 91 -6.74 3.45 12.69
N TYR A 92 -5.97 4.20 13.49
CA TYR A 92 -6.50 4.91 14.64
C TYR A 92 -7.52 5.98 14.22
N PHE A 93 -7.24 6.74 13.17
CA PHE A 93 -8.16 7.76 12.68
C PHE A 93 -9.46 7.17 12.14
N ILE A 94 -9.39 6.10 11.33
CA ILE A 94 -10.57 5.37 10.85
C ILE A 94 -11.42 4.87 12.03
N ARG A 95 -10.80 4.38 13.11
CA ARG A 95 -11.54 3.98 14.32
C ARG A 95 -12.23 5.15 15.00
N LEU A 96 -11.62 6.34 15.01
CA LEU A 96 -12.24 7.53 15.55
C LEU A 96 -13.44 7.97 14.69
N LEU A 97 -13.29 8.01 13.37
CA LEU A 97 -14.38 8.33 12.43
C LEU A 97 -15.58 7.40 12.63
N ASN A 98 -15.35 6.08 12.70
CA ASN A 98 -16.39 5.09 12.98
C ASN A 98 -17.10 5.35 14.31
N LYS A 99 -16.34 5.68 15.37
CA LYS A 99 -16.91 5.93 16.70
C LYS A 99 -17.83 7.17 16.71
N GLU A 100 -17.51 8.13 15.86
CA GLU A 100 -18.18 9.43 15.79
C GLU A 100 -19.21 9.48 14.63
N PHE A 101 -19.51 8.32 14.00
CA PHE A 101 -20.47 8.14 12.91
C PHE A 101 -20.19 8.97 11.64
N LEU A 102 -18.91 9.30 11.40
CA LEU A 102 -18.42 10.01 10.22
C LEU A 102 -18.03 9.01 9.13
N ILE A 103 -19.05 8.35 8.56
CA ILE A 103 -18.87 7.16 7.70
C ILE A 103 -18.41 7.55 6.29
N GLU A 104 -18.85 8.71 5.79
CA GLU A 104 -18.60 9.17 4.42
C GLU A 104 -17.10 9.38 4.17
N GLU A 105 -16.37 9.85 5.18
CA GLU A 105 -14.94 10.14 5.10
C GLU A 105 -14.06 8.88 5.17
N ILE A 106 -14.57 7.77 5.73
CA ILE A 106 -13.79 6.54 5.98
C ILE A 106 -13.20 5.99 4.68
N SER A 107 -13.98 6.00 3.59
CA SER A 107 -13.58 5.43 2.30
C SER A 107 -12.28 6.04 1.76
N ILE A 108 -12.08 7.35 1.95
CA ILE A 108 -10.90 8.08 1.51
C ILE A 108 -9.67 7.61 2.32
N TYR A 109 -9.80 7.48 3.64
CA TYR A 109 -8.71 7.02 4.51
C TYR A 109 -8.37 5.54 4.31
N GLU A 110 -9.35 4.68 3.99
CA GLU A 110 -9.09 3.29 3.62
C GLU A 110 -8.29 3.18 2.32
N ASN A 111 -8.58 4.03 1.33
CA ASN A 111 -7.82 4.07 0.09
C ASN A 111 -6.40 4.59 0.33
N TYR A 112 -6.25 5.64 1.13
CA TYR A 112 -4.93 6.13 1.54
C TYR A 112 -4.12 5.06 2.30
N LYS A 113 -4.76 4.31 3.20
CA LYS A 113 -4.14 3.18 3.90
C LYS A 113 -3.60 2.12 2.92
N LYS A 114 -4.38 1.74 1.91
CA LYS A 114 -3.94 0.77 0.88
C LYS A 114 -2.69 1.27 0.15
N ASP A 115 -2.63 2.56 -0.15
CA ASP A 115 -1.48 3.17 -0.81
C ASP A 115 -0.23 3.20 0.10
N LEU A 116 -0.41 3.47 1.39
CA LEU A 116 0.67 3.35 2.38
C LEU A 116 1.18 1.92 2.54
N GLU A 117 0.30 0.92 2.55
CA GLU A 117 0.69 -0.50 2.60
C GLU A 117 1.57 -0.88 1.39
N ILE A 118 1.19 -0.44 0.19
CA ILE A 118 1.98 -0.65 -1.03
C ILE A 118 3.34 0.05 -0.94
N LYS A 119 3.36 1.30 -0.45
CA LYS A 119 4.60 2.07 -0.27
C LYS A 119 5.55 1.41 0.75
N SER A 120 5.03 0.96 1.90
CA SER A 120 5.80 0.25 2.94
C SER A 120 6.48 -0.99 2.37
N LEU A 121 5.75 -1.81 1.59
CA LEU A 121 6.31 -3.01 0.97
C LEU A 121 7.46 -2.70 0.00
N LYS A 122 7.39 -1.56 -0.69
CA LYS A 122 8.46 -1.09 -1.58
C LYS A 122 9.69 -0.64 -0.79
N GLU A 123 9.52 0.11 0.29
CA GLU A 123 10.61 0.59 1.16
C GLU A 123 11.31 -0.60 1.88
N GLU A 124 10.53 -1.60 2.31
CA GLU A 124 11.03 -2.85 2.91
C GLU A 124 11.64 -3.82 1.89
N LYS A 125 11.70 -3.47 0.60
CA LYS A 125 12.20 -4.32 -0.51
C LYS A 125 11.49 -5.67 -0.64
N LYS A 126 10.23 -5.78 -0.17
CA LYS A 126 9.39 -6.99 -0.29
C LYS A 126 8.68 -7.03 -1.64
N TYR A 127 9.46 -7.13 -2.72
CA TYR A 127 8.96 -6.95 -4.10
C TYR A 127 7.84 -7.92 -4.51
N PHE A 128 7.90 -9.18 -4.09
CA PHE A 128 6.85 -10.16 -4.40
C PHE A 128 5.51 -9.77 -3.76
N SER A 129 5.52 -9.48 -2.46
CA SER A 129 4.34 -9.00 -1.74
C SER A 129 3.83 -7.66 -2.30
N TYR A 130 4.75 -6.78 -2.68
CA TYR A 130 4.45 -5.51 -3.35
C TYR A 130 3.67 -5.73 -4.66
N LEU A 131 4.15 -6.60 -5.55
CA LEU A 131 3.49 -6.89 -6.83
C LEU A 131 2.10 -7.49 -6.63
N ILE A 132 1.96 -8.47 -5.72
CA ILE A 132 0.65 -9.05 -5.39
C ILE A 132 -0.30 -7.97 -4.90
N LYS A 133 0.13 -7.14 -3.95
CA LYS A 133 -0.73 -6.09 -3.38
C LYS A 133 -1.10 -5.05 -4.44
N LEU A 134 -0.14 -4.64 -5.27
CA LEU A 134 -0.32 -3.67 -6.36
C LEU A 134 -1.36 -4.16 -7.37
N SER A 135 -1.29 -5.43 -7.77
CA SER A 135 -2.22 -6.04 -8.73
C SER A 135 -3.69 -5.90 -8.32
N THR A 136 -3.96 -5.75 -7.03
CA THR A 136 -5.32 -5.70 -6.48
C THR A 136 -5.92 -4.30 -6.45
N LYS A 137 -5.17 -3.26 -6.83
CA LYS A 137 -5.62 -1.87 -6.70
C LYS A 137 -6.66 -1.50 -7.76
N ASN A 138 -6.36 -1.77 -9.03
CA ASN A 138 -7.24 -1.52 -10.18
C ASN A 138 -6.81 -2.38 -11.38
N LEU A 139 -7.62 -2.39 -12.44
CA LEU A 139 -7.35 -3.19 -13.64
C LEU A 139 -6.00 -2.85 -14.30
N SER A 140 -5.64 -1.56 -14.37
CA SER A 140 -4.37 -1.11 -14.95
C SER A 140 -3.17 -1.68 -14.19
N ASN A 141 -3.20 -1.67 -12.87
CA ASN A 141 -2.14 -2.24 -12.02
C ASN A 141 -2.09 -3.77 -12.12
N LEU A 142 -3.23 -4.44 -12.29
CA LEU A 142 -3.25 -5.87 -12.61
C LEU A 142 -2.50 -6.13 -13.92
N LEU A 143 -2.89 -5.46 -15.00
CA LEU A 143 -2.27 -5.63 -16.32
C LEU A 143 -0.77 -5.34 -16.27
N TYR A 144 -0.36 -4.26 -15.61
CA TYR A 144 1.05 -3.94 -15.38
C TYR A 144 1.79 -5.06 -14.65
N THR A 145 1.22 -5.57 -13.56
CA THR A 145 1.82 -6.66 -12.78
C THR A 145 1.95 -7.92 -13.63
N LEU A 146 0.94 -8.26 -14.43
CA LEU A 146 0.97 -9.43 -15.32
C LEU A 146 2.08 -9.28 -16.38
N ILE A 147 2.21 -8.12 -17.02
CA ILE A 147 3.24 -7.84 -18.02
C ILE A 147 4.64 -7.94 -17.41
N VAL A 148 4.87 -7.31 -16.25
CA VAL A 148 6.17 -7.37 -15.55
C VAL A 148 6.51 -8.81 -15.18
N SER A 149 5.54 -9.58 -14.70
CA SER A 149 5.75 -11.00 -14.38
C SER A 149 6.03 -11.84 -15.62
N LEU A 150 5.38 -11.59 -16.75
CA LEU A 150 5.69 -12.26 -18.02
C LEU A 150 7.14 -12.01 -18.45
N ILE A 151 7.60 -10.76 -18.39
CA ILE A 151 8.99 -10.39 -18.70
C ILE A 151 9.95 -11.10 -17.75
N PHE A 152 9.66 -11.09 -16.44
CA PHE A 152 10.47 -11.78 -15.44
C PHE A 152 10.59 -13.27 -15.74
N PHE A 153 9.47 -13.95 -16.01
CA PHE A 153 9.51 -15.38 -16.35
C PHE A 153 10.22 -15.62 -17.69
N ALA A 154 10.14 -14.71 -18.67
CA ALA A 154 10.87 -14.84 -19.94
C ALA A 154 12.38 -14.81 -19.71
N ILE A 155 12.85 -13.92 -18.83
CA ILE A 155 14.26 -13.85 -18.43
C ILE A 155 14.67 -15.12 -17.68
N VAL A 156 13.86 -15.59 -16.73
CA VAL A 156 14.15 -16.85 -15.99
C VAL A 156 14.25 -18.01 -16.98
N TRP A 157 13.30 -18.13 -17.90
CA TRP A 157 13.27 -19.18 -18.91
C TRP A 157 14.50 -19.15 -19.81
N PHE A 158 14.85 -17.97 -20.33
CA PHE A 158 16.05 -17.77 -21.15
C PHE A 158 17.32 -18.22 -20.42
N ASN A 159 17.47 -17.81 -19.15
CA ASN A 159 18.64 -18.17 -18.35
C ASN A 159 18.69 -19.67 -18.06
N LEU A 160 17.59 -20.28 -17.65
CA LEU A 160 17.54 -21.73 -17.35
C LEU A 160 17.90 -22.57 -18.57
N ASN A 161 17.37 -22.21 -19.75
CA ASN A 161 17.68 -22.89 -21.00
C ASN A 161 19.16 -22.70 -21.40
N SER A 162 19.76 -21.55 -21.11
CA SER A 162 21.16 -21.25 -21.43
C SER A 162 22.15 -21.95 -20.49
N PHE A 163 21.85 -22.00 -19.19
CA PHE A 163 22.78 -22.52 -18.17
C PHE A 163 22.62 -24.02 -17.90
N SER A 164 21.45 -24.60 -18.14
CA SER A 164 21.19 -26.02 -17.81
C SER A 164 20.21 -26.67 -18.79
N PRO A 165 20.51 -26.70 -20.10
CA PRO A 165 19.63 -27.25 -21.12
C PRO A 165 19.28 -28.72 -20.89
N GLU A 166 20.17 -29.50 -20.26
CA GLU A 166 19.92 -30.91 -19.95
C GLU A 166 18.86 -31.10 -18.85
N LYS A 167 18.82 -30.20 -17.86
CA LYS A 167 17.84 -30.25 -16.75
C LYS A 167 16.52 -29.60 -17.14
N PHE A 168 16.57 -28.69 -18.10
CA PHE A 168 15.45 -27.89 -18.59
C PHE A 168 15.39 -27.96 -20.13
N PRO A 169 15.10 -29.14 -20.72
CA PRO A 169 15.03 -29.32 -22.17
C PRO A 169 13.72 -28.77 -22.75
N PHE A 170 13.42 -27.50 -22.43
CA PHE A 170 12.20 -26.84 -22.82
C PHE A 170 12.09 -26.81 -24.34
N LYS A 171 10.97 -27.33 -24.87
CA LYS A 171 10.65 -27.20 -26.29
C LYS A 171 10.20 -25.77 -26.57
N ILE A 172 11.09 -24.97 -27.14
CA ILE A 172 10.79 -23.61 -27.61
C ILE A 172 10.19 -23.74 -29.01
N VAL A 173 9.00 -23.19 -29.21
CA VAL A 173 8.39 -23.06 -30.53
C VAL A 173 8.87 -21.75 -31.12
N ASP A 174 9.38 -21.78 -32.36
CA ASP A 174 9.82 -20.59 -33.06
C ASP A 174 8.63 -19.86 -33.66
N PHE A 175 8.11 -18.90 -32.90
CA PHE A 175 7.05 -17.99 -33.36
C PHE A 175 7.62 -16.76 -34.07
N VAL A 176 8.78 -16.27 -33.62
CA VAL A 176 9.40 -15.03 -34.10
C VAL A 176 10.92 -15.18 -34.18
N GLY A 177 11.55 -14.55 -35.16
CA GLY A 177 13.01 -14.63 -35.37
C GLY A 177 13.86 -13.94 -34.29
N ASP A 178 13.29 -12.99 -33.55
CA ASP A 178 13.96 -12.41 -32.38
C ASP A 178 13.87 -13.35 -31.19
N ARG A 179 15.02 -13.78 -30.65
CA ARG A 179 15.08 -14.76 -29.58
C ARG A 179 14.37 -14.27 -28.31
N GLY A 180 14.55 -13.02 -27.92
CA GLY A 180 13.99 -12.48 -26.68
C GLY A 180 12.47 -12.42 -26.73
N ILE A 181 11.93 -11.90 -27.83
CA ILE A 181 10.49 -11.88 -28.10
C ILE A 181 9.93 -13.30 -28.19
N ASN A 182 10.68 -14.24 -28.77
CA ASN A 182 10.26 -15.64 -28.85
C ASN A 182 10.05 -16.26 -27.47
N TYR A 183 10.94 -16.01 -26.48
CA TYR A 183 10.72 -16.49 -25.10
C TYR A 183 9.47 -15.90 -24.45
N PHE A 184 9.22 -14.60 -24.67
CA PHE A 184 8.01 -13.94 -24.18
C PHE A 184 6.73 -14.58 -24.75
N ILE A 185 6.71 -14.82 -26.07
CA ILE A 185 5.57 -15.46 -26.74
C ILE A 185 5.41 -16.91 -26.30
N ASN A 186 6.50 -17.65 -26.08
CA ASN A 186 6.43 -19.02 -25.58
C ASN A 186 5.79 -19.10 -24.18
N ILE A 187 6.05 -18.13 -23.30
CA ILE A 187 5.37 -18.08 -21.99
C ILE A 187 3.89 -17.79 -22.14
N LEU A 188 3.52 -16.84 -23.02
CA LEU A 188 2.11 -16.59 -23.32
C LEU A 188 1.44 -17.85 -23.89
N TYR A 189 2.07 -18.51 -24.85
CA TYR A 189 1.61 -19.76 -25.42
C TYR A 189 1.35 -20.78 -24.32
N ILE A 190 2.31 -20.98 -23.41
CA ILE A 190 2.20 -21.95 -22.33
C ILE A 190 1.08 -21.59 -21.34
N LEU A 191 0.89 -20.31 -21.03
CA LEU A 191 -0.19 -19.87 -20.14
C LEU A 191 -1.58 -20.18 -20.69
N PHE A 192 -1.77 -20.06 -22.01
CA PHE A 192 -3.06 -20.24 -22.67
C PHE A 192 -3.23 -21.59 -23.37
N SER A 193 -2.18 -22.39 -23.54
CA SER A 193 -2.27 -23.70 -24.16
C SER A 193 -2.83 -24.74 -23.18
N PHE A 194 -3.86 -25.43 -23.66
CA PHE A 194 -4.41 -26.65 -23.05
C PHE A 194 -3.85 -27.92 -23.68
N GLU A 195 -3.08 -27.80 -24.76
CA GLU A 195 -2.41 -28.94 -25.39
C GLU A 195 -1.42 -29.58 -24.41
N ASP A 196 -1.29 -30.90 -24.52
CA ASP A 196 -0.31 -31.72 -23.80
C ASP A 196 1.10 -31.27 -24.18
N THR A 197 1.60 -30.20 -23.53
CA THR A 197 3.03 -29.98 -23.42
C THR A 197 3.59 -31.26 -22.81
N GLN A 198 4.22 -32.09 -23.63
CA GLN A 198 4.90 -33.30 -23.16
C GLN A 198 6.06 -32.85 -22.26
N LEU A 199 5.77 -32.76 -20.97
CA LEU A 199 6.73 -32.41 -19.93
C LEU A 199 7.70 -33.59 -19.81
N LYS A 200 8.97 -33.36 -20.12
CA LYS A 200 9.99 -34.40 -20.14
C LYS A 200 10.63 -34.58 -18.78
N THR A 201 10.63 -33.53 -17.95
CA THR A 201 11.23 -33.57 -16.62
C THR A 201 10.31 -33.04 -15.53
N ILE A 202 10.53 -33.49 -14.30
CA ILE A 202 9.83 -32.98 -13.12
C ILE A 202 10.09 -31.48 -12.89
N TYR A 203 11.27 -30.98 -13.28
CA TYR A 203 11.63 -29.57 -13.15
C TYR A 203 10.81 -28.67 -14.09
N GLU A 204 10.56 -29.13 -15.33
CA GLU A 204 9.68 -28.44 -16.27
C GLU A 204 8.26 -28.36 -15.73
N LEU A 205 7.75 -29.45 -15.15
CA LEU A 205 6.43 -29.51 -14.53
C LEU A 205 6.31 -28.51 -13.38
N PHE A 206 7.29 -28.47 -12.48
CA PHE A 206 7.28 -27.50 -11.38
C PHE A 206 7.36 -26.06 -11.87
N LEU A 207 8.21 -25.76 -12.86
CA LEU A 207 8.33 -24.40 -13.38
C LEU A 207 7.02 -23.97 -14.07
N ILE A 208 6.53 -24.73 -15.05
CA ILE A 208 5.31 -24.41 -15.79
C ILE A 208 4.09 -24.37 -14.86
N GLY A 209 3.99 -25.35 -13.96
CA GLY A 209 2.93 -25.39 -12.95
C GLY A 209 2.96 -24.17 -12.03
N SER A 210 4.13 -23.75 -11.56
CA SER A 210 4.27 -22.55 -10.72
C SER A 210 3.91 -21.27 -11.46
N ILE A 211 4.28 -21.14 -12.74
CA ILE A 211 3.91 -20.01 -13.60
C ILE A 211 2.39 -19.98 -13.75
N LYS A 212 1.77 -21.06 -14.23
CA LYS A 212 0.31 -21.13 -14.42
C LYS A 212 -0.44 -20.82 -13.13
N LEU A 213 -0.02 -21.43 -12.01
CA LEU A 213 -0.64 -21.21 -10.71
C LEU A 213 -0.52 -19.74 -10.27
N TYR A 214 0.65 -19.12 -10.44
CA TYR A 214 0.87 -17.72 -10.09
C TYR A 214 -0.08 -16.78 -10.87
N PHE A 215 -0.17 -16.92 -12.19
CA PHE A 215 -1.05 -16.10 -13.02
C PHE A 215 -2.52 -16.33 -12.68
N TYR A 216 -2.92 -17.60 -12.51
CA TYR A 216 -4.29 -17.96 -12.16
C TYR A 216 -4.70 -17.37 -10.80
N VAL A 217 -3.85 -17.50 -9.78
CA VAL A 217 -4.09 -16.94 -8.45
C VAL A 217 -4.22 -15.42 -8.50
N LEU A 218 -3.36 -14.71 -9.22
CA LEU A 218 -3.44 -13.26 -9.35
C LEU A 218 -4.76 -12.80 -9.98
N ILE A 219 -5.14 -13.39 -11.11
CA ILE A 219 -6.36 -13.05 -11.84
C ILE A 219 -7.58 -13.38 -10.98
N THR A 220 -7.63 -14.57 -10.41
CA THR A 220 -8.77 -15.01 -9.58
C THR A 220 -8.91 -14.15 -8.33
N TYR A 221 -7.81 -13.84 -7.65
CA TYR A 221 -7.82 -13.00 -6.45
C TYR A 221 -8.31 -11.58 -6.77
N PHE A 222 -7.90 -11.01 -7.91
CA PHE A 222 -8.43 -9.73 -8.38
C PHE A 222 -9.94 -9.78 -8.66
N LEU A 223 -10.39 -10.80 -9.40
CA LEU A 223 -11.81 -10.95 -9.75
C LEU A 223 -12.70 -11.10 -8.51
N VAL A 224 -12.31 -11.98 -7.58
CA VAL A 224 -13.03 -12.16 -6.31
C VAL A 224 -13.14 -10.84 -5.56
N LYS A 225 -12.04 -10.07 -5.48
CA LYS A 225 -12.04 -8.76 -4.81
C LYS A 225 -12.98 -7.76 -5.47
N GLU A 226 -12.97 -7.66 -6.80
CA GLU A 226 -13.86 -6.74 -7.53
C GLU A 226 -15.34 -7.14 -7.41
N ILE A 227 -15.64 -8.45 -7.44
CA ILE A 227 -16.99 -8.96 -7.21
C ILE A 227 -17.46 -8.61 -5.78
N SER A 228 -16.64 -8.87 -4.76
CA SER A 228 -16.99 -8.53 -3.37
C SER A 228 -17.24 -7.03 -3.17
N LYS A 229 -16.46 -6.15 -3.81
CA LYS A 229 -16.70 -4.70 -3.75
C LYS A 229 -18.07 -4.33 -4.34
N LYS A 230 -18.43 -4.90 -5.49
CA LYS A 230 -19.72 -4.63 -6.13
C LYS A 230 -20.89 -5.13 -5.30
N ILE A 231 -20.79 -6.31 -4.70
CA ILE A 231 -21.82 -6.86 -3.81
C ILE A 231 -22.04 -5.94 -2.60
N ASN A 232 -20.96 -5.44 -1.98
CA ASN A 232 -21.05 -4.56 -0.80
C ASN A 232 -21.52 -3.13 -1.13
N SER A 233 -21.69 -2.80 -2.41
CA SER A 233 -22.19 -1.48 -2.87
C SER A 233 -23.65 -1.49 -3.31
N ILE A 234 -24.30 -2.66 -3.29
CA ILE A 234 -25.75 -2.85 -3.56
C ILE A 234 -26.46 -2.97 -2.22
#